data_AF-A0A0F9ASR7-F1
#
_entry.id   AF-A0A0F9ASR7-F1
#
_cell.length_a   1.000
_cell.length_b   1.000
_cell.length_c   1.000
_cell.angle_alpha   90.00
_cell.angle_beta   90.00
_cell.angle_gamma   90.00
#
_symmetry.space_group_name_H-M   'P 1'
#
loop_
_entity.id
_entity.type
_entity.pdbx_description
1 polymer ?
#
loop_
_entity_poly.entity_id
_entity_poly.type
_entity_poly.pdbx_seq_one_letter_code
_entity_poly.pdbx_strand_id
1 'polypeptide(L)'
;MLVKLDTINSVYELLDEADWYDISELKSELAKVDEGTGWLVQISKCRICNEESLDIMPVGADSDNLECHNCGNMTMQEKEIPEWE
;
A
#
# COMPACT_ATOMS: atom_id res chain seq x y z
N MET A 1 4.74 -2.39 -8.96
CA MET A 1 3.60 -2.13 -9.87
C MET A 1 2.80 -1.07 -9.15
N LEU A 2 2.85 0.16 -9.66
CA LEU A 2 2.20 1.30 -9.03
C LEU A 2 0.83 1.48 -9.68
N VAL A 3 -0.24 1.23 -8.91
CA VAL A 3 -1.60 1.49 -9.37
C VAL A 3 -2.09 2.73 -8.65
N LYS A 4 -2.27 3.81 -9.42
CA LYS A 4 -2.91 5.02 -8.91
C LYS A 4 -4.42 4.82 -8.95
N LEU A 5 -5.06 4.93 -7.80
CA LEU A 5 -6.52 4.80 -7.68
C LEU A 5 -7.09 6.16 -7.28
N ASP A 6 -7.95 6.69 -8.15
CA ASP A 6 -8.45 8.06 -8.02
C ASP A 6 -9.54 8.20 -6.95
N THR A 7 -10.12 7.08 -6.48
CA THR A 7 -11.13 7.06 -5.42
C THR A 7 -10.95 5.89 -4.47
N ILE A 8 -11.45 6.05 -3.25
CA ILE A 8 -11.49 5.00 -2.23
C ILE A 8 -12.33 3.78 -2.65
N ASN A 9 -13.36 3.99 -3.47
CA ASN A 9 -14.17 2.90 -4.01
C ASN A 9 -13.36 2.00 -4.95
N SER A 10 -12.48 2.59 -5.75
CA SER A 10 -11.56 1.82 -6.61
C SER A 10 -10.55 1.01 -5.80
N VAL A 11 -10.16 1.50 -4.61
CA VAL A 11 -9.36 0.72 -3.65
C VAL A 11 -10.18 -0.46 -3.13
N TYR A 12 -11.45 -0.26 -2.75
CA TYR A 12 -12.31 -1.35 -2.29
C TYR A 12 -12.54 -2.43 -3.33
N GLU A 13 -12.75 -2.06 -4.60
CA GLU A 13 -12.93 -3.02 -5.70
C GLU A 13 -11.68 -3.89 -5.90
N LEU A 14 -10.49 -3.27 -5.95
CA LEU A 14 -9.23 -4.00 -6.10
C LEU A 14 -8.97 -4.94 -4.93
N LEU A 15 -9.34 -4.52 -3.71
CA LEU A 15 -9.13 -5.32 -2.52
C LEU A 15 -10.16 -6.47 -2.39
N ASP A 16 -11.40 -6.30 -2.83
CA ASP A 16 -12.38 -7.40 -2.89
C ASP A 16 -11.98 -8.47 -3.92
N GLU A 17 -11.27 -8.09 -4.99
CA GLU A 17 -10.70 -9.05 -5.95
C GLU A 17 -9.45 -9.77 -5.41
N ALA A 18 -8.80 -9.25 -4.37
CA ALA A 18 -7.54 -9.79 -3.89
C ALA A 18 -7.72 -11.16 -3.19
N ASP A 19 -8.79 -11.45 -2.45
CA ASP A 19 -9.11 -12.75 -1.79
C ASP A 19 -8.01 -13.36 -0.85
N TRP A 20 -6.78 -12.81 -0.82
CA TRP A 20 -5.64 -13.30 -0.03
C TRP A 20 -5.32 -12.47 1.22
N TYR A 21 -6.12 -11.45 1.55
CA TYR A 21 -5.84 -10.56 2.69
C TYR A 21 -7.14 -10.10 3.38
N ASP A 22 -7.19 -10.15 4.72
CA ASP A 22 -8.30 -9.56 5.48
C ASP A 22 -8.11 -8.05 5.56
N ILE A 23 -8.87 -7.35 4.72
CA ILE A 23 -8.81 -5.91 4.50
C ILE A 23 -9.86 -5.16 5.32
N SER A 24 -10.63 -5.84 6.18
CA SER A 24 -11.78 -5.23 6.85
C SER A 24 -11.38 -4.08 7.79
N GLU A 25 -10.23 -4.20 8.46
CA GLU A 25 -9.63 -3.13 9.27
C GLU A 25 -9.18 -1.95 8.40
N LEU A 26 -8.56 -2.25 7.25
CA LEU A 26 -8.15 -1.25 6.27
C LEU A 26 -9.35 -0.49 5.69
N LYS A 27 -10.45 -1.19 5.36
CA LYS A 27 -11.71 -0.56 4.93
C LYS A 27 -12.27 0.40 5.98
N SER A 28 -12.18 0.03 7.26
CA SER A 28 -12.66 0.90 8.34
C SER A 28 -11.80 2.15 8.54
N GLU A 29 -10.48 2.06 8.34
CA GLU A 29 -9.60 3.23 8.43
C GLU A 29 -9.75 4.14 7.21
N LEU A 30 -9.87 3.54 6.02
CA LEU A 30 -10.13 4.25 4.76
C LEU A 30 -11.43 5.06 4.84
N ALA A 31 -12.51 4.50 5.38
CA ALA A 31 -13.80 5.20 5.54
C ALA A 31 -13.77 6.45 6.44
N LYS A 32 -12.69 6.67 7.21
CA LYS A 32 -12.51 7.87 8.05
C LYS A 32 -11.91 9.05 7.30
N VAL A 33 -11.48 8.84 6.06
CA VAL A 33 -10.80 9.84 5.22
C VAL A 33 -11.78 10.34 4.15
N ASP A 34 -11.64 11.62 3.75
CA ASP A 34 -12.51 12.24 2.75
C ASP A 34 -12.49 11.48 1.42
N GLU A 35 -13.67 11.25 0.81
CA GLU A 35 -13.84 10.48 -0.43
C GLU A 35 -13.03 11.03 -1.62
N GLY A 36 -12.70 12.33 -1.61
CA GLY A 36 -11.89 12.98 -2.64
C GLY A 36 -10.39 12.76 -2.51
N THR A 37 -9.93 12.05 -1.46
CA THR A 37 -8.51 11.75 -1.25
C THR A 37 -8.09 10.65 -2.22
N GLY A 38 -7.15 10.96 -3.11
CA GLY A 38 -6.53 9.94 -3.97
C GLY A 38 -5.66 8.99 -3.14
N TRP A 39 -5.59 7.72 -3.55
CA TRP A 39 -4.84 6.67 -2.85
C TRP A 39 -3.78 6.06 -3.75
N LEU A 40 -2.68 5.69 -3.13
CA LEU A 40 -1.57 4.98 -3.73
C LEU A 40 -1.51 3.58 -3.12
N VAL A 41 -1.58 2.57 -3.98
CA VAL A 41 -1.39 1.17 -3.61
C VAL A 41 -0.09 0.71 -4.24
N GLN A 42 0.82 0.22 -3.40
CA GLN A 42 2.12 -0.29 -3.84
C GLN A 42 2.48 -1.59 -3.12
N ILE A 43 3.28 -2.41 -3.79
CA ILE A 43 3.97 -3.52 -3.12
C ILE A 43 5.30 -2.94 -2.65
N SER A 44 5.50 -2.93 -1.34
CA SER A 44 6.74 -2.50 -0.72
C SER A 44 7.58 -3.69 -0.30
N LYS A 45 8.89 -3.46 -0.18
CA LYS A 45 9.84 -4.43 0.33
C LYS A 45 10.72 -3.80 1.42
N CYS A 46 10.88 -4.51 2.53
CA CYS A 46 11.79 -4.11 3.59
C CYS A 46 13.25 -4.27 3.13
N ARG A 47 14.04 -3.20 3.20
CA ARG A 47 15.48 -3.27 2.88
C ARG A 47 16.31 -4.12 3.86
N ILE A 48 15.79 -4.39 5.06
CA ILE A 48 16.49 -5.15 6.10
C ILE A 48 16.11 -6.63 6.05
N CYS A 49 14.82 -6.94 6.21
CA CYS A 49 14.36 -8.31 6.35
C CYS A 49 13.81 -8.92 5.05
N ASN A 50 13.76 -8.14 3.96
CA ASN A 50 13.19 -8.53 2.67
C ASN A 50 11.69 -8.90 2.70
N GLU A 51 10.99 -8.65 3.81
CA GLU A 51 9.53 -8.80 3.89
C GLU A 51 8.85 -7.94 2.82
N GLU A 52 7.86 -8.50 2.14
CA GLU A 52 7.03 -7.78 1.18
C GLU A 52 5.64 -7.56 1.77
N SER A 53 5.12 -6.34 1.65
CA SER A 53 3.76 -6.00 2.07
C SER A 53 3.05 -5.19 1.00
N LEU A 54 1.72 -5.27 1.00
CA LEU A 54 0.87 -4.35 0.26
C LEU A 54 0.64 -3.12 1.14
N ASP A 55 1.12 -1.97 0.70
CA ASP A 55 0.93 -0.72 1.43
C ASP A 55 -0.09 0.15 0.70
N ILE A 56 -1.02 0.72 1.46
CA ILE A 56 -2.05 1.64 0.98
C ILE A 56 -1.89 2.96 1.73
N MET A 57 -1.70 4.04 1.00
CA MET A 57 -1.46 5.37 1.59
C MET A 57 -2.11 6.48 0.76
N PRO A 58 -2.46 7.61 1.38
CA PRO A 58 -3.00 8.74 0.63
C PRO A 58 -1.92 9.32 -0.29
N VAL A 59 -2.32 9.85 -1.44
CA VAL A 59 -1.43 10.54 -2.38
C VAL A 59 -0.75 11.70 -1.66
N GLY A 60 0.58 11.72 -1.66
CA GLY A 60 1.41 12.70 -0.96
C GLY A 60 1.93 12.25 0.40
N ALA A 61 1.57 11.05 0.87
CA ALA A 61 2.25 10.40 1.99
C ALA A 61 3.70 10.08 1.64
N ASP A 62 4.57 10.06 2.65
CA ASP A 62 5.96 9.62 2.50
C ASP A 62 5.99 8.10 2.27
N SER A 63 6.26 7.71 1.03
CA SER A 63 6.37 6.32 0.59
C SER A 63 7.73 5.69 0.89
N ASP A 64 8.73 6.49 1.30
CA ASP A 64 10.14 6.09 1.23
C ASP A 64 10.70 5.53 2.54
N ASN A 65 9.93 5.50 3.62
CA ASN A 65 10.37 4.94 4.90
C ASN A 65 9.20 4.40 5.73
N LEU A 66 8.37 3.51 5.18
CA LEU A 66 7.25 2.97 5.94
C LEU A 66 7.76 1.96 7.00
N GLU A 67 7.01 1.82 8.09
CA GLU A 67 7.32 0.86 9.14
C GLU A 67 7.13 -0.56 8.63
N CYS A 68 8.15 -1.41 8.79
CA CYS A 68 8.03 -2.82 8.46
C CYS A 68 7.29 -3.57 9.58
N HIS A 69 6.14 -4.15 9.28
CA HIS A 69 5.38 -4.96 10.25
C HIS A 69 6.15 -6.17 10.81
N ASN A 70 7.13 -6.70 10.08
CA ASN A 70 7.92 -7.85 10.53
C ASN A 70 9.07 -7.45 11.47
N CYS A 71 9.81 -6.37 11.16
CA CYS A 71 11.01 -6.00 11.92
C CYS A 71 10.91 -4.66 12.68
N GLY A 72 9.81 -3.92 12.55
CA GLY A 72 9.54 -2.63 13.21
C GLY A 72 10.41 -1.47 12.74
N ASN A 73 11.21 -1.65 11.68
CA ASN A 73 12.11 -0.61 11.18
C ASN A 73 11.42 0.23 10.09
N MET A 74 11.62 1.55 10.11
CA MET A 74 11.19 2.52 9.08
C MET A 74 12.01 2.36 7.80
N THR A 75 11.80 1.25 7.08
CA THR A 75 12.70 0.78 6.01
C THR A 75 11.99 0.12 4.83
N MET A 76 10.65 0.07 4.85
CA MET A 76 9.84 -0.36 3.71
C MET A 76 9.89 0.71 2.63
N GLN A 77 10.13 0.29 1.39
CA GLN A 77 10.17 1.13 0.19
C GLN A 77 9.46 0.42 -0.96
N GLU A 78 9.03 1.16 -1.99
CA GLU A 78 8.47 0.54 -3.20
C GLU A 78 9.41 -0.55 -3.72
N LYS A 79 8.86 -1.73 -4.02
CA LYS A 79 9.61 -2.80 -4.64
C LYS A 79 10.04 -2.37 -6.05
N GLU A 80 11.34 -2.14 -6.21
CA GLU A 80 11.95 -2.00 -7.53
C GLU A 80 11.56 -3.20 -8.40
N ILE A 81 10.78 -2.95 -9.44
CA ILE A 81 10.58 -3.92 -10.50
C ILE A 81 11.85 -3.81 -11.36
N PRO A 82 12.59 -4.90 -11.60
CA PRO A 82 13.73 -4.84 -12.51
C PRO A 82 13.26 -4.23 -13.83
N GLU A 83 13.90 -3.13 -14.25
CA GLU A 83 13.74 -2.64 -15.60
C GLU A 83 14.12 -3.78 -16.54
N TRP A 84 13.19 -4.15 -17.41
CA TRP A 84 13.36 -5.30 -18.30
C TRP A 84 14.58 -5.05 -19.18
N GLU A 85 15.58 -5.94 -19.11
CA GLU A 85 16.61 -6.06 -20.16
C GLU A 85 16.00 -6.50 -21.50
#